data_AF-G5JB04-F1
#
_entry.id   AF-G5JB04-F1
#
_cell.length_a   1.000
_cell.length_b   1.000
_cell.length_c   1.000
_cell.angle_alpha   90.00
_cell.angle_beta   90.00
_cell.angle_gamma   90.00
#
_symmetry.space_group_name_H-M   'P 1'
#
loop_
_entity.id
_entity.type
_entity.pdbx_description
1 polymer ?
#
loop_
_entity_poly.entity_id
_entity_poly.type
_entity_poly.pdbx_seq_one_letter_code
_entity_poly.pdbx_strand_id
1 'polypeptide(L)'
;MPTTPARARKWIKSGKAIPKRNKLGVFYVQLTVEPSGHQTQEIIVGTDRGKAFTGIAFQSKLATLIVFHLCLPGFYKSKKTKKDRQSVTGKMAKRTELRRSRRARRIDRTKPFKLRNHREKRFSNRRQSKIPPSVLANRLMELRVLQEMSKLLPIAEIRDEDCGGYTIKNGRGISPVTVGQEWFRKEAGKIAPIVPLDSKTTGSFREQLGLIKEKKHKDKQCIESHGN
;
A
#
# COMPACT_ATOMS: atom_id res chain seq x y z
N MET A 1 -4.12 -21.93 14.24
CA MET A 1 -5.04 -20.77 14.26
C MET A 1 -4.84 -19.93 15.51
N PRO A 2 -5.29 -18.65 15.52
CA PRO A 2 -5.23 -17.81 16.71
C PRO A 2 -5.88 -18.52 17.90
N THR A 3 -5.15 -18.57 19.00
CA THR A 3 -5.56 -19.26 20.22
C THR A 3 -6.27 -18.30 21.16
N THR A 4 -7.12 -18.82 22.05
CA THR A 4 -7.66 -18.01 23.15
C THR A 4 -6.55 -17.62 24.13
N PRO A 5 -6.64 -16.43 24.78
CA PRO A 5 -5.65 -16.01 25.78
C PRO A 5 -5.49 -17.02 26.92
N ALA A 6 -6.59 -17.66 27.34
CA ALA A 6 -6.56 -18.68 28.37
C ALA A 6 -5.70 -19.89 27.98
N ARG A 7 -5.83 -20.35 26.72
CA ARG A 7 -5.05 -21.47 26.19
C ARG A 7 -3.58 -21.10 25.99
N ALA A 8 -3.29 -19.88 25.50
CA ALA A 8 -1.93 -19.37 25.38
C ALA A 8 -1.19 -19.35 26.73
N ARG A 9 -1.86 -18.89 27.80
CA ARG A 9 -1.30 -18.91 29.17
C ARG A 9 -0.99 -20.33 29.66
N LYS A 10 -1.88 -21.30 29.38
CA LYS A 10 -1.63 -22.72 29.72
C LYS A 10 -0.41 -23.28 29.00
N TRP A 11 -0.19 -22.93 27.74
CA TRP A 11 1.01 -23.36 27.00
C TRP A 11 2.30 -22.77 27.57
N ILE A 12 2.29 -21.48 27.92
CA ILE A 12 3.45 -20.84 28.54
C ILE A 12 3.74 -21.48 29.90
N LYS A 13 2.71 -21.66 30.76
CA LYS A 13 2.87 -22.28 32.08
C LYS A 13 3.39 -23.72 32.01
N SER A 14 3.02 -24.46 30.96
CA SER A 14 3.45 -25.85 30.75
C SER A 14 4.76 -25.99 29.95
N GLY A 15 5.45 -24.89 29.63
CA GLY A 15 6.72 -24.92 28.89
C GLY A 15 6.59 -25.29 27.41
N LYS A 16 5.36 -25.41 26.88
CA LYS A 16 5.08 -25.77 25.48
C LYS A 16 5.20 -24.61 24.51
N ALA A 17 5.30 -23.38 25.02
CA ALA A 17 5.45 -22.18 24.21
C ALA A 17 6.22 -21.07 24.92
N ILE A 18 6.93 -20.26 24.15
CA ILE A 18 7.66 -19.09 24.62
C ILE A 18 6.91 -17.82 24.20
N PRO A 19 6.63 -16.88 25.12
CA PRO A 19 6.04 -15.60 24.79
C PRO A 19 7.04 -14.73 24.01
N LYS A 20 6.60 -14.10 22.93
CA LYS A 20 7.40 -13.16 22.13
C LYS A 20 6.57 -11.96 21.68
N ARG A 21 7.26 -10.90 21.27
CA ARG A 21 6.69 -9.73 20.58
C ARG A 21 7.41 -9.50 19.27
N ASN A 22 6.66 -9.14 18.24
CA ASN A 22 7.25 -8.79 16.95
C ASN A 22 7.66 -7.31 16.91
N LYS A 23 8.27 -6.86 15.81
CA LYS A 23 8.68 -5.45 15.63
C LYS A 23 7.51 -4.46 15.67
N LEU A 24 6.27 -4.94 15.50
CA LEU A 24 5.04 -4.14 15.60
C LEU A 24 4.45 -4.12 17.03
N GLY A 25 5.11 -4.75 18.01
CA GLY A 25 4.63 -4.85 19.39
C GLY A 25 3.51 -5.88 19.58
N VAL A 26 3.13 -6.62 18.54
CA VAL A 26 2.09 -7.65 18.61
C VAL A 26 2.63 -8.84 19.42
N PHE A 27 1.89 -9.21 20.46
CA PHE A 27 2.19 -10.39 21.27
C PHE A 27 1.83 -11.66 20.52
N TYR A 28 2.74 -12.63 20.54
CA TYR A 28 2.50 -13.98 20.02
C TYR A 28 3.21 -15.01 20.88
N VAL A 29 2.83 -16.27 20.73
CA VAL A 29 3.50 -17.39 21.37
C VAL A 29 4.18 -18.23 20.30
N GLN A 30 5.45 -18.59 20.53
CA GLN A 30 6.19 -19.52 19.68
C GLN A 30 6.14 -20.89 20.34
N LEU A 31 5.53 -21.87 19.68
CA LEU A 31 5.51 -23.26 20.15
C LEU A 31 6.94 -23.83 20.14
N THR A 32 7.31 -24.52 21.21
CA THR A 32 8.58 -25.26 21.36
C THR A 32 8.42 -26.75 21.09
N VAL A 33 7.18 -27.22 21.03
CA VAL A 33 6.79 -28.60 20.76
C VAL A 33 6.09 -28.68 19.40
N GLU A 34 6.08 -29.86 18.80
CA GLU A 34 5.36 -30.06 17.55
C GLU A 34 3.87 -29.73 17.71
N PRO A 35 3.26 -29.06 16.72
CA PRO A 35 1.84 -28.79 16.74
C PRO A 35 1.06 -30.10 16.60
N SER A 36 -0.10 -30.17 17.24
CA SER A 36 -0.99 -31.34 17.15
C SER A 36 -1.59 -31.56 15.74
N GLY A 37 -1.29 -30.69 14.78
CA GLY A 37 -1.77 -30.80 13.40
C GLY A 37 -1.19 -29.69 12.51
N HIS A 38 -1.11 -29.98 11.22
CA HIS A 38 -0.55 -29.10 10.18
C HIS A 38 -1.62 -28.45 9.29
N GLN A 39 -2.90 -28.69 9.59
CA GLN A 39 -4.00 -28.13 8.83
C GLN A 39 -4.04 -26.60 8.99
N THR A 40 -3.92 -25.91 7.87
CA THR A 40 -4.04 -24.46 7.79
C THR A 40 -5.42 -24.07 7.27
N GLN A 41 -5.92 -22.95 7.76
CA GLN A 41 -7.11 -22.33 7.19
C GLN A 41 -6.68 -21.44 6.02
N GLU A 42 -7.44 -21.48 4.93
CA GLU A 42 -7.28 -20.52 3.84
C GLU A 42 -7.57 -19.10 4.32
N ILE A 43 -6.62 -18.20 4.11
CA ILE A 43 -6.76 -16.78 4.42
C ILE A 43 -6.71 -16.02 3.11
N ILE A 44 -7.77 -15.25 2.85
CA ILE A 44 -7.89 -14.38 1.69
C ILE A 44 -7.62 -12.95 2.15
N VAL A 45 -6.86 -12.21 1.34
CA VAL A 45 -6.54 -10.81 1.63
C VAL A 45 -7.28 -9.90 0.67
N GLY A 46 -8.10 -8.99 1.19
CA GLY A 46 -8.70 -7.92 0.40
C GLY A 46 -7.87 -6.64 0.48
N THR A 47 -7.54 -6.04 -0.66
CA THR A 47 -6.88 -4.72 -0.73
C THR A 47 -7.78 -3.68 -1.40
N ASP A 48 -8.26 -2.71 -0.62
CA ASP A 48 -9.02 -1.54 -1.10
C ASP A 48 -8.12 -0.31 -1.09
N ARG A 49 -7.90 0.27 -2.26
CA ARG A 49 -7.03 1.44 -2.43
C ARG A 49 -7.82 2.72 -2.58
N GLY A 50 -7.67 3.56 -1.58
CA GLY A 50 -8.00 4.97 -1.68
C GLY A 50 -6.85 5.84 -2.18
N LYS A 51 -7.17 7.12 -2.35
CA LYS A 51 -6.21 8.17 -2.71
C LYS A 51 -5.19 8.45 -1.60
N ALA A 52 -5.65 8.44 -0.34
CA ALA A 52 -4.88 8.81 0.85
C ALA A 52 -4.65 7.63 1.81
N PHE A 53 -5.53 6.64 1.75
CA PHE A 53 -5.56 5.51 2.67
C PHE A 53 -5.74 4.23 1.87
N THR A 54 -5.17 3.14 2.36
CA THR A 54 -5.41 1.79 1.83
C THR A 54 -5.90 0.88 2.95
N GLY A 55 -7.06 0.27 2.73
CA GLY A 55 -7.58 -0.80 3.58
C GLY A 55 -6.97 -2.13 3.15
N ILE A 56 -6.42 -2.89 4.09
CA ILE A 56 -6.01 -4.28 3.85
C ILE A 56 -6.67 -5.14 4.92
N ALA A 57 -7.53 -6.07 4.50
CA ALA A 57 -8.23 -6.97 5.40
C ALA A 57 -7.81 -8.42 5.15
N PHE A 58 -7.48 -9.14 6.22
CA PHE A 58 -7.17 -10.56 6.22
C PHE A 58 -8.40 -11.31 6.70
N GLN A 59 -9.07 -12.02 5.81
CA GLN A 59 -10.31 -12.73 6.09
C GLN A 59 -10.10 -14.23 6.07
N SER A 60 -10.76 -14.89 7.02
CA SER A 60 -10.94 -16.32 7.07
C SER A 60 -12.40 -16.64 6.82
N LYS A 61 -12.75 -17.92 6.58
CA LYS A 61 -14.15 -18.33 6.38
C LYS A 61 -15.11 -17.91 7.51
N LEU A 62 -14.61 -17.77 8.74
CA LEU A 62 -15.45 -17.52 9.92
C LEU A 62 -15.40 -16.07 10.41
N ALA A 63 -14.28 -15.37 10.17
CA ALA A 63 -14.05 -14.06 10.75
C ALA A 63 -12.95 -13.27 10.01
N THR A 64 -13.04 -11.95 10.11
CA THR A 64 -11.94 -11.04 9.80
C THR A 64 -10.89 -11.12 10.90
N LEU A 65 -9.67 -11.53 10.53
CA LEU A 65 -8.58 -11.72 11.48
C LEU A 65 -7.93 -10.39 11.84
N ILE A 66 -7.60 -9.59 10.82
CA ILE A 66 -6.86 -8.33 10.97
C ILE A 66 -7.31 -7.37 9.86
N VAL A 67 -7.48 -6.10 10.22
CA VAL A 67 -7.68 -5.00 9.28
C VAL A 67 -6.60 -3.96 9.51
N PHE A 68 -5.93 -3.58 8.44
CA PHE A 68 -4.97 -2.48 8.42
C PHE A 68 -5.58 -1.28 7.71
N HIS A 69 -5.48 -0.13 8.37
CA HIS A 69 -5.69 1.18 7.76
C HIS A 69 -4.33 1.82 7.50
N LEU A 70 -3.87 1.79 6.25
CA LEU A 70 -2.57 2.33 5.88
C LEU A 70 -2.68 3.81 5.53
N CYS A 71 -2.06 4.67 6.32
CA CYS A 71 -1.86 6.08 6.02
C CYS A 71 -0.76 6.23 4.96
N LEU A 72 -1.12 6.53 3.71
CA LEU A 72 -0.15 6.55 2.62
C LEU A 72 0.82 7.74 2.74
N PRO A 73 2.13 7.53 2.50
CA PRO A 73 3.18 8.54 2.71
C PRO A 73 3.06 9.75 1.77
N GLY A 74 2.26 9.64 0.71
CA GLY A 74 2.02 10.71 -0.25
C GLY A 74 0.99 11.76 0.19
N PHE A 75 0.23 11.55 1.27
CA PHE A 75 -1.02 12.28 1.51
C PHE A 75 -1.11 13.09 2.81
N TYR A 76 0.03 13.48 3.40
CA TYR A 76 0.05 14.41 4.53
C TYR A 76 -0.10 15.86 4.05
N LYS A 77 -1.34 16.36 3.97
CA LYS A 77 -1.56 17.81 3.82
C LYS A 77 -1.14 18.51 5.11
N SER A 78 0.01 19.19 5.10
CA SER A 78 0.32 20.18 6.14
C SER A 78 -0.79 21.23 6.17
N LYS A 79 -1.58 21.29 7.26
CA LYS A 79 -2.61 22.33 7.46
C LYS A 79 -2.04 23.75 7.41
N LYS A 80 -0.73 23.91 7.66
CA LYS A 80 -0.05 25.21 7.81
C LYS A 80 0.58 25.76 6.53
N THR A 81 0.59 25.04 5.40
CA THR A 81 1.32 25.53 4.22
C THR A 81 0.62 25.14 2.91
N LYS A 82 0.33 26.13 2.05
CA LYS A 82 -0.23 25.91 0.69
C LYS A 82 0.60 24.95 -0.18
N LYS A 83 1.89 24.75 0.16
CA LYS A 83 2.77 23.78 -0.48
C LYS A 83 3.04 22.63 0.49
N ASP A 84 2.48 21.48 0.19
CA ASP A 84 2.79 20.21 0.85
C ASP A 84 4.27 19.88 0.63
N ARG A 85 5.13 20.19 1.62
CA ARG A 85 6.58 19.96 1.56
C ARG A 85 6.99 18.60 2.14
N GLN A 86 6.09 17.94 2.87
CA GLN A 86 6.38 16.67 3.56
C GLN A 86 6.07 15.46 2.70
N SER A 87 5.07 15.55 1.81
CA SER A 87 4.80 14.47 0.86
C SER A 87 5.95 14.23 -0.11
N VAL A 88 5.96 13.03 -0.69
CA VAL A 88 6.88 12.64 -1.75
C VAL A 88 6.81 13.65 -2.91
N THR A 89 5.61 14.11 -3.27
CA THR A 89 5.39 15.12 -4.32
C THR A 89 6.06 16.45 -3.96
N GLY A 90 5.87 16.91 -2.73
CA GLY A 90 6.53 18.09 -2.18
C GLY A 90 8.05 18.05 -2.25
N LYS A 91 8.61 16.95 -1.75
CA LYS A 91 10.05 16.70 -1.77
C LYS A 91 10.60 16.67 -3.20
N MET A 92 9.87 16.05 -4.14
CA MET A 92 10.24 16.03 -5.57
C MET A 92 10.15 17.43 -6.21
N ALA A 93 9.14 18.22 -5.86
CA ALA A 93 9.00 19.60 -6.33
C ALA A 93 10.15 20.48 -5.83
N LYS A 94 10.46 20.46 -4.53
CA LYS A 94 11.56 21.23 -3.95
C LYS A 94 12.91 20.84 -4.54
N ARG A 95 13.14 19.54 -4.72
CA ARG A 95 14.33 19.02 -5.39
C ARG A 95 14.45 19.55 -6.83
N THR A 96 13.33 19.67 -7.54
CA THR A 96 13.29 20.21 -8.91
C THR A 96 13.58 21.71 -8.92
N GLU A 97 12.98 22.47 -8.01
CA GLU A 97 13.23 23.90 -7.80
C GLU A 97 14.73 24.17 -7.54
N LEU A 98 15.32 23.50 -6.55
CA LEU A 98 16.75 23.65 -6.22
C LEU A 98 17.67 23.30 -7.41
N ARG A 99 17.31 22.29 -8.21
CA ARG A 99 18.04 21.97 -9.44
C ARG A 99 17.91 23.07 -10.50
N ARG A 100 16.73 23.65 -10.68
CA ARG A 100 16.52 24.78 -11.60
C ARG A 100 17.33 26.00 -11.16
N SER A 101 17.31 26.36 -9.88
CA SER A 101 18.07 27.49 -9.35
C SER A 101 19.59 27.31 -9.51
N ARG A 102 20.11 26.10 -9.27
CA ARG A 102 21.53 25.80 -9.54
C ARG A 102 21.89 25.92 -11.02
N ARG A 103 21.04 25.41 -11.92
CA ARG A 103 21.26 25.55 -13.37
C ARG A 103 21.20 27.00 -13.81
N ALA A 104 20.24 27.77 -13.30
CA ALA A 104 20.09 29.18 -13.62
C ALA A 104 21.35 29.98 -13.22
N ARG A 105 21.93 29.70 -12.04
CA ARG A 105 23.19 30.33 -11.59
C ARG A 105 24.39 29.98 -12.47
N ARG A 106 24.41 28.81 -13.11
CA ARG A 106 25.48 28.40 -14.04
C ARG A 106 25.33 29.00 -15.43
N ILE A 107 24.13 29.46 -15.79
CA ILE A 107 23.85 30.01 -17.10
C ILE A 107 24.10 31.51 -17.02
N ASP A 108 25.21 31.94 -17.60
CA ASP A 108 25.43 33.34 -17.89
C ASP A 108 24.44 33.77 -18.99
N ARG A 109 23.47 34.63 -18.62
CA ARG A 109 22.42 35.09 -19.53
C ARG A 109 22.85 36.27 -20.40
N THR A 110 23.99 36.89 -20.10
CA THR A 110 24.54 38.00 -20.90
C THR A 110 25.08 37.51 -22.24
N LYS A 111 25.62 36.29 -22.28
CA LYS A 111 26.16 35.67 -23.51
C LYS A 111 25.05 35.20 -24.46
N PRO A 112 25.29 35.24 -25.79
CA PRO A 112 24.42 34.63 -26.80
C PRO A 112 24.12 33.16 -26.50
N PHE A 113 22.90 32.69 -26.82
CA PHE A 113 22.41 31.35 -26.45
C PHE A 113 23.37 30.20 -26.82
N LYS A 114 24.01 30.30 -28.00
CA LYS A 114 24.98 29.30 -28.50
C LYS A 114 26.24 29.15 -27.63
N LEU A 115 26.59 30.19 -26.87
CA LEU A 115 27.78 30.24 -26.01
C LEU A 115 27.44 29.99 -24.52
N ARG A 116 26.17 29.79 -24.20
CA ARG A 116 25.73 29.52 -22.83
C ARG A 116 26.01 28.07 -22.46
N ASN A 117 26.37 27.84 -21.20
CA ASN A 117 26.60 26.51 -20.64
C ASN A 117 25.27 25.76 -20.36
N HIS A 118 24.46 25.59 -21.41
CA HIS A 118 23.28 24.75 -21.39
C HIS A 118 23.69 23.28 -21.41
N ARG A 119 23.03 22.47 -20.59
CA ARG A 119 23.21 21.01 -20.67
C ARG A 119 22.43 20.49 -21.87
N GLU A 120 23.09 19.73 -22.74
CA GLU A 120 22.46 19.12 -23.90
C GLU A 120 21.22 18.27 -23.55
N LYS A 121 20.33 18.20 -24.54
CA LYS A 121 19.03 17.54 -24.48
C LYS A 121 19.20 16.01 -24.43
N ARG A 122 19.15 15.41 -23.23
CA ARG A 122 19.26 13.93 -23.03
C ARG A 122 17.91 13.18 -23.18
N PHE A 123 17.17 13.39 -24.26
CA PHE A 123 15.81 12.82 -24.37
C PHE A 123 15.81 11.29 -24.60
N SER A 124 16.84 10.74 -25.23
CA SER A 124 17.00 9.30 -25.53
C SER A 124 17.47 8.44 -24.34
N ASN A 125 17.81 9.04 -23.19
CA ASN A 125 18.36 8.29 -22.05
C ASN A 125 17.29 7.69 -21.12
N ARG A 126 16.00 7.82 -21.45
CA ARG A 126 14.93 7.10 -20.74
C ARG A 126 14.76 5.70 -21.32
N ARG A 127 15.61 4.77 -20.87
CA ARG A 127 15.51 3.34 -21.24
C ARG A 127 14.56 2.53 -20.35
N GLN A 128 13.98 3.14 -19.31
CA GLN A 128 13.25 2.41 -18.26
C GLN A 128 11.84 3.01 -18.05
N SER A 129 10.85 2.12 -17.99
CA SER A 129 9.47 2.38 -17.57
C SER A 129 9.39 2.53 -16.05
N LYS A 130 9.80 3.71 -15.56
CA LYS A 130 9.83 4.01 -14.12
C LYS A 130 8.46 4.45 -13.60
N ILE A 131 8.07 3.88 -12.47
CA ILE A 131 6.90 4.31 -11.71
C ILE A 131 7.22 5.63 -11.01
N PRO A 132 6.28 6.59 -10.94
CA PRO A 132 6.47 7.80 -10.17
C PRO A 132 6.83 7.49 -8.71
N PRO A 133 7.80 8.18 -8.10
CA PRO A 133 8.24 7.88 -6.73
C PRO A 133 7.13 7.90 -5.68
N SER A 134 6.11 8.76 -5.85
CA SER A 134 4.96 8.84 -4.95
C SER A 134 4.09 7.59 -5.03
N VAL A 135 3.80 7.11 -6.24
CA VAL A 135 3.03 5.90 -6.47
C VAL A 135 3.82 4.70 -5.94
N LEU A 136 5.10 4.60 -6.29
CA LEU A 136 5.98 3.51 -5.85
C LEU A 136 6.07 3.44 -4.31
N ALA A 137 6.20 4.57 -3.62
CA ALA A 137 6.24 4.59 -2.16
C ALA A 137 4.98 4.02 -1.52
N ASN A 138 3.80 4.34 -2.07
CA ASN A 138 2.52 3.78 -1.61
C ASN A 138 2.48 2.25 -1.85
N ARG A 139 2.82 1.81 -3.08
CA ARG A 139 2.84 0.38 -3.43
C ARG A 139 3.79 -0.43 -2.55
N LEU A 140 4.98 0.12 -2.24
CA LEU A 140 5.97 -0.52 -1.39
C LEU A 140 5.50 -0.65 0.06
N MET A 141 4.77 0.34 0.59
CA MET A 141 4.19 0.26 1.94
C MET A 141 3.19 -0.90 2.04
N GLU A 142 2.29 -0.99 1.07
CA GLU A 142 1.29 -2.07 1.01
C GLU A 142 1.95 -3.44 0.85
N LEU A 143 2.91 -3.55 -0.08
CA LEU A 143 3.68 -4.78 -0.29
C LEU A 143 4.41 -5.20 0.99
N ARG A 144 4.96 -4.24 1.74
CA ARG A 144 5.65 -4.53 3.00
C ARG A 144 4.71 -5.15 4.03
N VAL A 145 3.48 -4.65 4.14
CA VAL A 145 2.47 -5.24 5.04
C VAL A 145 2.15 -6.66 4.61
N LEU A 146 1.89 -6.89 3.32
CA LEU A 146 1.62 -8.24 2.80
C LEU A 146 2.79 -9.20 3.06
N GLN A 147 4.03 -8.76 2.85
CA GLN A 147 5.24 -9.57 3.08
C GLN A 147 5.49 -9.90 4.55
N GLU A 148 5.18 -8.99 5.49
CA GLU A 148 5.30 -9.31 6.91
C GLU A 148 4.16 -10.21 7.37
N MET A 149 2.97 -10.02 6.83
CA MET A 149 1.81 -10.85 7.16
C MET A 149 1.89 -12.26 6.57
N SER A 150 2.50 -12.45 5.40
CA SER A 150 2.70 -13.77 4.81
C SER A 150 3.62 -14.67 5.63
N LYS A 151 4.43 -14.10 6.53
CA LYS A 151 5.26 -14.86 7.48
C LYS A 151 4.45 -15.34 8.70
N LEU A 152 3.31 -14.72 8.96
CA LEU A 152 2.46 -15.00 10.13
C LEU A 152 1.22 -15.81 9.77
N LEU A 153 0.68 -15.57 8.59
CA LEU A 153 -0.58 -16.13 8.12
C LEU A 153 -0.37 -16.85 6.77
N PRO A 154 -0.92 -18.06 6.60
CA PRO A 154 -0.94 -18.75 5.30
C PRO A 154 -1.91 -18.04 4.35
N ILE A 155 -1.39 -17.08 3.58
CA ILE A 155 -2.17 -16.35 2.58
C ILE A 155 -2.38 -17.26 1.36
N ALA A 156 -3.64 -17.58 1.06
CA ALA A 156 -4.00 -18.40 -0.09
C ALA A 156 -4.23 -17.56 -1.35
N GLU A 157 -4.85 -16.39 -1.21
CA GLU A 157 -5.27 -15.54 -2.34
C GLU A 157 -5.24 -14.05 -1.93
N ILE A 158 -4.90 -13.17 -2.86
CA ILE A 158 -4.99 -11.72 -2.71
C ILE A 158 -6.02 -11.17 -3.71
N ARG A 159 -7.09 -10.60 -3.18
CA ARG A 159 -8.16 -9.93 -3.92
C ARG A 159 -7.90 -8.44 -4.00
N ASP A 160 -7.73 -7.96 -5.21
CA ASP A 160 -7.21 -6.62 -5.46
C ASP A 160 -8.14 -5.79 -6.34
N GLU A 161 -8.78 -4.79 -5.75
CA GLU A 161 -9.79 -3.95 -6.40
C GLU A 161 -9.18 -3.06 -7.49
N ASP A 162 -9.83 -3.04 -8.66
CA ASP A 162 -9.45 -2.19 -9.79
C ASP A 162 -9.69 -0.72 -9.48
N CYS A 163 -8.61 0.08 -9.58
CA CYS A 163 -8.62 1.51 -9.27
C CYS A 163 -8.74 2.38 -10.54
N GLY A 164 -8.96 1.75 -11.69
CA GLY A 164 -9.00 2.40 -13.00
C GLY A 164 -10.35 3.03 -13.27
N GLY A 165 -10.46 4.36 -13.19
CA GLY A 165 -11.56 5.08 -13.82
C GLY A 165 -11.50 4.93 -15.35
N TYR A 166 -12.65 5.09 -16.04
CA TYR A 166 -12.77 4.97 -17.50
C TYR A 166 -11.65 5.74 -18.23
N THR A 167 -10.63 5.01 -18.70
CA THR A 167 -9.46 5.51 -19.43
C THR A 167 -9.85 6.27 -20.70
N ILE A 168 -11.02 5.95 -21.26
CA ILE A 168 -11.58 6.55 -22.48
C ILE A 168 -11.75 8.07 -22.35
N LYS A 169 -12.12 8.59 -21.17
CA LYS A 169 -12.34 10.05 -20.98
C LYS A 169 -11.05 10.86 -20.79
N ASN A 170 -9.92 10.22 -20.47
CA ASN A 170 -8.67 10.90 -20.12
C ASN A 170 -7.63 10.91 -21.27
N GLY A 171 -8.03 10.55 -22.49
CA GLY A 171 -7.17 10.47 -23.67
C GLY A 171 -6.36 9.17 -23.75
N ARG A 172 -5.34 9.13 -24.63
CA ARG A 172 -4.48 7.94 -24.89
C ARG A 172 -3.48 7.62 -23.77
N GLY A 173 -3.65 8.17 -22.57
CA GLY A 173 -2.69 8.04 -21.47
C GLY A 173 -3.10 7.00 -20.44
N ILE A 174 -2.24 6.02 -20.16
CA ILE A 174 -2.41 5.11 -19.02
C ILE A 174 -2.19 5.91 -17.72
N SER A 175 -3.14 5.84 -16.79
CA SER A 175 -3.03 6.51 -15.50
C SER A 175 -1.79 6.02 -14.73
N PRO A 176 -1.01 6.89 -14.10
CA PRO A 176 0.09 6.47 -13.23
C PRO A 176 -0.34 5.55 -12.09
N VAL A 177 -1.61 5.61 -11.68
CA VAL A 177 -2.21 4.72 -10.68
C VAL A 177 -2.33 3.30 -11.25
N THR A 178 -2.83 3.15 -12.48
CA THR A 178 -2.94 1.87 -13.18
C THR A 178 -1.56 1.22 -13.36
N VAL A 179 -0.55 1.98 -13.81
CA VAL A 179 0.83 1.47 -13.93
C VAL A 179 1.37 1.00 -12.58
N GLY A 180 1.08 1.74 -11.50
CA GLY A 180 1.45 1.34 -10.15
C GLY A 180 0.73 0.08 -9.68
N GLN A 181 -0.55 -0.06 -10.02
CA GLN A 181 -1.39 -1.19 -9.69
C GLN A 181 -0.92 -2.47 -10.40
N GLU A 182 -0.62 -2.42 -11.69
CA GLU A 182 -0.04 -3.55 -12.43
C GLU A 182 1.31 -3.98 -11.85
N TRP A 183 2.17 -3.01 -11.53
CA TRP A 183 3.45 -3.32 -10.87
C TRP A 183 3.26 -3.97 -9.51
N PHE A 184 2.32 -3.46 -8.71
CA PHE A 184 1.99 -4.05 -7.43
C PHE A 184 1.47 -5.48 -7.59
N ARG A 185 0.58 -5.72 -8.56
CA ARG A 185 0.07 -7.07 -8.84
C ARG A 185 1.20 -8.02 -9.21
N LYS A 186 2.14 -7.58 -10.05
CA LYS A 186 3.33 -8.37 -10.40
C LYS A 186 4.18 -8.74 -9.17
N GLU A 187 4.36 -7.82 -8.23
CA GLU A 187 5.18 -8.06 -7.04
C GLU A 187 4.43 -8.85 -5.96
N ALA A 188 3.17 -8.54 -5.70
CA ALA A 188 2.33 -9.25 -4.74
C ALA A 188 1.97 -10.66 -5.22
N GLY A 189 1.93 -10.89 -6.53
CA GLY A 189 1.70 -12.21 -7.14
C GLY A 189 2.81 -13.23 -6.80
N LYS A 190 3.97 -12.76 -6.33
CA LYS A 190 5.05 -13.62 -5.82
C LYS A 190 4.74 -14.17 -4.42
N ILE A 191 3.77 -13.58 -3.71
CA ILE A 191 3.36 -13.99 -2.36
C ILE A 191 2.22 -15.00 -2.48
N ALA A 192 1.17 -14.64 -3.23
CA ALA A 192 0.02 -15.49 -3.47
C ALA A 192 -0.67 -15.10 -4.80
N PRO A 193 -1.46 -15.99 -5.42
CA PRO A 193 -2.28 -15.68 -6.58
C PRO A 193 -3.14 -14.43 -6.37
N ILE A 194 -3.22 -13.59 -7.41
CA ILE A 194 -4.02 -12.36 -7.38
C ILE A 194 -5.28 -12.54 -8.19
N VAL A 195 -6.40 -12.20 -7.58
CA VAL A 195 -7.70 -12.12 -8.24
C VAL A 195 -8.12 -10.65 -8.33
N PRO A 196 -8.16 -10.06 -9.54
CA PRO A 196 -8.67 -8.71 -9.70
C PRO A 196 -10.17 -8.68 -9.43
N LEU A 197 -10.62 -7.66 -8.70
CA LEU A 197 -12.04 -7.40 -8.46
C LEU A 197 -12.44 -6.08 -9.12
N ASP A 198 -13.58 -6.08 -9.82
CA ASP A 198 -14.15 -4.84 -10.31
C ASP A 198 -14.82 -4.07 -9.17
N SER A 199 -14.44 -2.80 -9.01
CA SER A 199 -15.01 -1.85 -8.05
C SER A 199 -16.54 -1.72 -8.10
N LYS A 200 -17.18 -2.04 -9.23
CA LYS A 200 -18.65 -2.06 -9.32
C LYS A 200 -19.26 -3.21 -8.54
N THR A 201 -18.59 -4.36 -8.51
CA THR A 201 -19.07 -5.58 -7.85
C THR A 201 -18.98 -5.46 -6.33
N THR A 202 -17.90 -4.84 -5.82
CA THR A 202 -17.69 -4.61 -4.37
C THR A 202 -18.80 -3.73 -3.78
N GLY A 203 -19.26 -2.74 -4.53
CA GLY A 203 -20.39 -1.89 -4.14
C GLY A 203 -21.70 -2.67 -3.91
N SER A 204 -22.00 -3.64 -4.79
CA SER A 204 -23.20 -4.47 -4.72
C SER A 204 -23.16 -5.46 -3.56
N PHE A 205 -22.02 -6.12 -3.32
CA PHE A 205 -21.87 -7.04 -2.19
C PHE A 205 -22.11 -6.33 -0.85
N ARG A 206 -21.59 -5.11 -0.71
CA ARG A 206 -21.80 -4.30 0.49
C ARG A 206 -23.27 -4.00 0.76
N GLU A 207 -24.06 -3.75 -0.29
CA GLU A 207 -25.51 -3.51 -0.19
C GLU A 207 -26.26 -4.80 0.16
N GLN A 208 -25.93 -5.92 -0.48
CA GLN A 208 -26.50 -7.23 -0.16
C GLN A 208 -26.22 -7.66 1.29
N LEU A 209 -25.03 -7.35 1.80
CA LEU A 209 -24.60 -7.67 3.16
C LEU A 209 -25.08 -6.65 4.21
N GLY A 210 -25.77 -5.57 3.80
CA GLY A 210 -26.28 -4.54 4.72
C GLY A 210 -25.18 -3.76 5.46
N LEU A 211 -23.97 -3.67 4.90
CA LEU A 211 -22.83 -3.06 5.59
C LEU A 211 -22.88 -1.53 5.53
N ILE A 212 -22.75 -0.90 6.71
CA ILE A 212 -22.74 0.56 6.85
C ILE A 212 -21.43 1.12 6.28
N LYS A 213 -21.55 2.14 5.41
CA LYS A 213 -20.40 2.83 4.82
C LYS A 213 -20.30 4.26 5.30
N GLU A 214 -19.17 4.60 5.90
CA GLU A 214 -18.83 5.97 6.26
C GLU A 214 -18.41 6.75 4.99
N LYS A 215 -19.24 7.71 4.58
CA LYS A 215 -19.01 8.49 3.36
C LYS A 215 -18.27 9.80 3.61
N LYS A 216 -18.39 10.39 4.81
CA LYS A 216 -17.92 11.76 5.09
C LYS A 216 -16.51 11.78 5.64
N HIS A 217 -16.20 10.92 6.61
CA HIS A 217 -14.92 10.93 7.33
C HIS A 217 -14.08 9.69 7.02
N LYS A 218 -13.48 9.69 5.82
CA LYS A 218 -12.61 8.59 5.33
C LYS A 218 -11.25 8.51 6.02
N ASP A 219 -10.98 9.41 6.96
CA ASP A 219 -9.80 9.45 7.81
C ASP A 219 -10.01 8.76 9.16
N LYS A 220 -11.26 8.45 9.52
CA LYS A 220 -11.56 7.67 10.72
C LYS A 220 -11.04 6.25 10.53
N GLN A 221 -10.29 5.77 11.52
CA GLN A 221 -9.79 4.40 11.59
C GLN A 221 -10.87 3.46 12.14
N CYS A 222 -12.00 3.37 11.44
CA CYS A 222 -13.09 2.48 11.78
C CYS A 222 -13.35 1.48 10.65
N ILE A 223 -14.14 0.44 10.91
CA ILE A 223 -14.38 -0.64 9.94
C ILE A 223 -15.23 -0.11 8.78
N GLU A 224 -16.17 0.77 9.08
CA GLU A 224 -17.16 1.32 8.14
C GLU A 224 -16.53 2.24 7.06
N SER A 225 -15.32 2.74 7.29
CA SER A 225 -14.60 3.60 6.34
C SER A 225 -13.69 2.83 5.40
N HIS A 226 -13.25 1.61 5.75
CA HIS A 226 -12.17 0.90 5.05
C HIS A 226 -12.34 -0.63 4.92
N GLY A 227 -13.35 -1.22 5.56
CA GLY A 227 -13.75 -2.60 5.35
C GLY A 227 -14.74 -2.69 4.20
N ASN A 228 -14.30 -3.28 3.09
CA ASN A 228 -15.19 -3.77 2.04
C ASN A 228 -15.41 -5.28 2.22
#